data_AF-A0A946FTT4-F1
#
_entry.id   AF-A0A946FTT4-F1
#
_cell.length_a   1.000
_cell.length_b   1.000
_cell.length_c   1.000
_cell.angle_alpha   90.00
_cell.angle_beta   90.00
_cell.angle_gamma   90.00
#
_symmetry.space_group_name_H-M   'P 1'
#
loop_
_entity.id
_entity.type
_entity.pdbx_description
1 polymer ?
#
loop_
_entity_poly.entity_id
_entity_poly.type
_entity_poly.pdbx_seq_one_letter_code
_entity_poly.pdbx_strand_id
1 'polypeptide(L)'
;MSNFSIKEKYFKFILYLVIIGLINIVGITLFFRVDLTRDKIYSLSQASHDVVATLSEPLSIKVFFSKDLPAPHNNTERYLRDLLEEYSAKGKQYFNYTFYNVTQEDGALTQKAGESRDMAKDYGIKPIQIRIMENDEVKFKNAYMGLVILHGDLMEKIEA
;
A
#
# COMPACT_ATOMS: atom_id res chain seq x y z
N MET A 1 -30.23 -6.82 -57.58
CA MET A 1 -30.82 -7.45 -56.37
C MET A 1 -30.42 -8.91 -56.37
N SER A 2 -29.42 -9.30 -55.57
CA SER A 2 -28.97 -10.69 -55.52
C SER A 2 -30.01 -11.54 -54.78
N ASN A 3 -30.68 -12.44 -55.50
CA ASN A 3 -31.60 -13.43 -54.94
C ASN A 3 -30.80 -14.47 -54.15
N PHE A 4 -30.55 -14.17 -52.88
CA PHE A 4 -29.87 -15.07 -51.96
C PHE A 4 -30.69 -16.36 -51.81
N SER A 5 -30.12 -17.49 -52.21
CA SER A 5 -30.79 -18.79 -52.14
C SER A 5 -31.08 -19.11 -50.66
N ILE A 6 -32.24 -19.71 -50.37
CA ILE A 6 -32.67 -20.02 -48.99
C ILE A 6 -31.58 -20.78 -48.21
N LYS A 7 -30.84 -21.67 -48.89
CA LYS A 7 -29.67 -22.38 -48.35
C LYS A 7 -28.53 -21.43 -47.93
N GLU A 8 -28.27 -20.39 -48.71
CA GLU A 8 -27.26 -19.38 -48.39
C GLU A 8 -27.70 -18.49 -47.21
N LYS A 9 -29.00 -18.24 -47.05
CA LYS A 9 -29.54 -17.53 -45.87
C LYS A 9 -29.34 -18.33 -44.59
N TYR A 10 -29.62 -19.64 -44.63
CA TYR A 10 -29.35 -20.54 -43.49
C TYR A 10 -27.85 -20.71 -43.22
N PHE A 11 -27.03 -20.79 -44.27
CA PHE A 11 -25.57 -20.84 -44.13
C PHE A 11 -25.02 -19.58 -43.43
N LYS A 12 -25.46 -18.38 -43.86
CA LYS A 12 -25.09 -17.12 -43.20
C LYS A 12 -25.57 -17.07 -41.74
N PHE A 13 -26.78 -17.54 -41.47
CA PHE A 13 -27.32 -17.58 -40.11
C PHE A 13 -26.47 -18.47 -39.18
N ILE A 14 -26.12 -19.67 -39.65
CA ILE A 14 -25.24 -20.59 -38.90
C ILE A 14 -23.86 -19.96 -38.70
N LEU A 15 -23.29 -19.32 -39.73
CA LEU A 15 -22.01 -18.62 -39.63
C LEU A 15 -22.04 -17.52 -38.56
N TYR A 16 -23.10 -16.72 -38.49
CA TYR A 16 -23.24 -15.70 -37.44
C TYR A 16 -23.32 -16.31 -36.04
N LEU A 17 -24.06 -17.41 -35.87
CA LEU A 17 -24.12 -18.10 -34.57
C LEU A 17 -22.76 -18.64 -34.14
N VAL A 18 -21.99 -19.21 -35.07
CA VAL A 18 -20.63 -19.68 -34.81
C VAL A 18 -19.72 -18.52 -34.39
N ILE A 19 -19.78 -17.39 -35.10
CA ILE A 19 -18.98 -16.19 -34.76
C ILE A 19 -19.34 -15.67 -33.36
N ILE A 20 -20.63 -15.58 -33.03
CA ILE A 20 -21.09 -15.14 -31.70
C ILE A 20 -20.60 -16.10 -30.61
N GLY A 21 -20.67 -17.41 -30.86
CA GLY A 21 -20.14 -18.44 -29.96
C GLY A 21 -18.63 -18.30 -29.74
N LEU A 22 -17.85 -18.08 -30.80
CA LEU A 22 -16.40 -17.88 -30.71
C LEU A 22 -16.06 -16.60 -29.92
N ILE A 23 -16.78 -15.50 -30.15
CA ILE A 23 -16.60 -14.27 -29.38
C ILE A 23 -16.91 -14.50 -27.89
N ASN A 24 -17.94 -15.29 -27.57
CA ASN A 24 -18.27 -15.60 -26.18
C ASN A 24 -17.17 -16.45 -25.51
N ILE A 25 -16.64 -17.46 -26.20
CA ILE A 25 -15.52 -18.28 -25.71
C ILE A 25 -14.27 -17.44 -25.50
N VAL A 26 -13.92 -16.58 -26.47
CA VAL A 26 -12.78 -15.66 -26.33
C VAL A 26 -13.04 -14.68 -25.18
N GLY A 27 -14.25 -14.16 -25.00
CA GLY A 27 -14.59 -13.26 -23.89
C GLY A 27 -14.48 -13.92 -22.51
N ILE A 28 -14.74 -15.23 -22.41
CA ILE A 28 -14.61 -16.01 -21.17
C ILE A 28 -13.14 -16.44 -20.92
N THR A 29 -12.38 -16.73 -21.97
CA THR A 29 -11.00 -17.23 -21.84
C THR A 29 -9.96 -16.12 -21.77
N LEU A 30 -10.26 -14.98 -22.41
CA LEU A 30 -9.37 -13.83 -22.53
C LEU A 30 -9.84 -12.76 -21.54
N PHE A 31 -9.72 -13.07 -20.24
CA PHE A 31 -9.75 -12.07 -19.18
C PHE A 31 -8.51 -11.18 -19.29
N PHE A 32 -8.53 -10.23 -20.22
CA PHE A 32 -7.51 -9.19 -20.28
C PHE A 32 -7.77 -8.22 -19.13
N ARG A 33 -7.14 -8.48 -17.98
CA ARG A 33 -7.04 -7.51 -16.89
C ARG A 33 -6.03 -6.44 -17.32
N VAL A 34 -6.49 -5.42 -18.02
CA VAL A 34 -5.73 -4.18 -18.09
C VAL A 34 -5.91 -3.51 -16.73
N ASP A 35 -4.82 -3.46 -15.98
CA ASP A 35 -4.76 -2.66 -14.75
C ASP A 35 -4.82 -1.18 -15.15
N LEU A 36 -6.01 -0.59 -15.01
CA LEU A 36 -6.28 0.82 -15.27
C LEU A 36 -6.07 1.68 -14.02
N THR A 37 -5.43 1.15 -12.96
CA THR A 37 -5.02 1.99 -11.82
C THR A 37 -3.87 2.90 -12.25
N ARG A 38 -4.25 4.00 -12.90
CA ARG A 38 -3.40 5.07 -13.40
C ARG A 38 -3.02 6.05 -12.28
N ASP A 39 -2.84 5.51 -11.09
CA ASP A 39 -2.55 6.26 -9.88
C ASP A 39 -1.41 5.53 -9.16
N LYS A 40 -0.24 5.57 -9.81
CA LYS A 40 1.08 5.37 -9.20
C LYS A 40 1.40 6.42 -8.12
N ILE A 41 0.40 7.03 -7.49
CA ILE A 41 0.54 7.93 -6.33
C ILE A 41 1.18 7.22 -5.13
N TYR A 42 1.21 5.89 -5.18
CA TYR A 42 1.68 5.00 -4.14
C TYR A 42 2.92 4.19 -4.53
N SER A 43 3.46 4.41 -5.74
CA SER A 43 4.73 3.81 -6.17
C SER A 43 5.78 4.88 -6.39
N LEU A 44 7.03 4.45 -6.38
CA LEU A 44 8.15 5.35 -6.55
C LEU A 44 8.08 6.09 -7.89
N SER A 45 8.22 7.41 -7.82
CA SER A 45 8.53 8.18 -9.02
C SER A 45 9.88 7.72 -9.58
N GLN A 46 10.07 7.83 -10.89
CA GLN A 46 11.35 7.48 -11.52
C GLN A 46 12.52 8.24 -10.87
N ALA A 47 12.31 9.51 -10.52
CA ALA A 47 13.31 10.32 -9.81
C ALA A 47 13.65 9.75 -8.41
N SER A 48 12.65 9.30 -7.66
CA SER A 48 12.86 8.67 -6.35
C SER A 48 13.63 7.35 -6.44
N HIS A 49 13.36 6.54 -7.48
CA HIS A 49 14.14 5.34 -7.75
C HIS A 49 15.61 5.65 -7.99
N ASP A 50 15.90 6.65 -8.82
CA ASP A 50 17.27 7.00 -9.20
C ASP A 50 18.08 7.53 -8.01
N VAL A 51 17.44 8.31 -7.12
CA VAL A 51 18.05 8.78 -5.87
C VAL A 51 18.40 7.61 -4.95
N VAL A 52 17.47 6.68 -4.75
CA VAL A 52 17.67 5.57 -3.81
C VAL A 52 18.69 4.56 -4.35
N ALA A 53 18.73 4.38 -5.67
CA ALA A 53 19.70 3.50 -6.33
C ALA A 53 21.14 4.05 -6.29
N THR A 54 21.32 5.35 -6.09
CA THR A 54 22.63 6.02 -6.04
C THR A 54 23.13 6.25 -4.62
N LEU A 55 22.42 5.74 -3.60
CA LEU A 55 22.87 5.79 -2.21
C LEU A 55 24.25 5.16 -2.06
N SER A 56 25.16 5.91 -1.43
CA SER A 56 26.53 5.48 -1.10
C SER A 56 26.75 5.36 0.41
N GLU A 57 25.82 5.88 1.21
CA GLU A 57 25.81 5.79 2.67
C GLU A 57 24.52 5.11 3.15
N PRO A 58 24.53 4.43 4.31
CA PRO A 58 23.34 3.80 4.86
C PRO A 58 22.25 4.83 5.23
N LEU A 59 21.07 4.64 4.65
CA LEU A 59 19.81 5.29 5.00
C LEU A 59 18.96 4.28 5.80
N SER A 60 18.60 4.65 7.04
CA SER A 60 17.74 3.84 7.90
C SER A 60 16.45 4.55 8.24
N ILE A 61 15.32 3.88 8.02
CA ILE A 61 14.00 4.40 8.35
C ILE A 61 13.43 3.63 9.55
N LYS A 62 13.14 4.34 10.65
CA LYS A 62 12.48 3.78 11.82
C LYS A 62 11.03 4.23 11.85
N VAL A 63 10.09 3.28 11.79
CA VAL A 63 8.66 3.56 11.76
C VAL A 63 8.03 3.17 13.09
N PHE A 64 7.29 4.09 13.71
CA PHE A 64 6.58 3.90 14.96
C PHE A 64 5.09 4.01 14.69
N PHE A 65 4.41 2.86 14.66
CA PHE A 65 2.99 2.78 14.33
C PHE A 65 2.21 2.02 15.40
N SER A 66 1.03 2.54 15.72
CA SER A 66 0.03 1.78 16.47
C SER A 66 -0.77 0.91 15.52
N LYS A 67 -0.98 -0.36 15.89
CA LYS A 67 -1.94 -1.28 15.27
C LYS A 67 -3.39 -0.79 15.43
N ASP A 68 -4.25 -1.28 14.54
CA ASP A 68 -5.70 -1.13 14.60
C ASP A 68 -6.15 0.34 14.70
N LEU A 69 -5.57 1.17 13.83
CA LEU A 69 -5.99 2.55 13.68
C LEU A 69 -7.38 2.61 13.03
N PRO A 70 -8.24 3.53 13.46
CA PRO A 70 -9.53 3.74 12.83
C PRO A 70 -9.37 4.34 11.43
N ALA A 71 -10.44 4.30 10.64
CA ALA A 71 -10.50 5.06 9.39
C ALA A 71 -10.25 6.56 9.66
N PRO A 72 -9.54 7.27 8.75
CA PRO A 72 -9.02 6.79 7.46
C PRO A 72 -7.65 6.08 7.51
N HIS A 73 -7.05 5.92 8.70
CA HIS A 73 -5.65 5.48 8.85
C HIS A 73 -5.46 3.97 9.00
N ASN A 74 -6.55 3.19 8.95
CA ASN A 74 -6.55 1.73 9.10
C ASN A 74 -5.67 0.98 8.08
N ASN A 75 -5.34 1.59 6.95
CA ASN A 75 -4.49 1.00 5.91
C ASN A 75 -3.11 1.66 5.78
N THR A 76 -2.83 2.73 6.54
CA THR A 76 -1.61 3.54 6.36
C THR A 76 -0.34 2.75 6.64
N GLU A 77 -0.31 1.90 7.67
CA GLU A 77 0.88 1.09 7.96
C GLU A 77 1.20 0.12 6.82
N ARG A 78 0.18 -0.56 6.28
CA ARG A 78 0.35 -1.51 5.17
C ARG A 78 0.90 -0.80 3.95
N TYR A 79 0.29 0.34 3.58
CA TYR A 79 0.76 1.15 2.47
C TYR A 79 2.22 1.59 2.65
N LEU A 80 2.58 2.10 3.83
CA LEU A 80 3.96 2.51 4.12
C LEU A 80 4.93 1.34 4.04
N ARG A 81 4.52 0.15 4.49
CA ARG A 81 5.32 -1.07 4.42
C ARG A 81 5.61 -1.47 2.97
N ASP A 82 4.58 -1.51 2.14
CA ASP A 82 4.69 -1.84 0.71
C ASP A 82 5.61 -0.83 0.00
N LEU A 83 5.47 0.45 0.33
CA LEU A 83 6.33 1.51 -0.20
C LEU A 83 7.79 1.29 0.20
N LEU A 84 8.08 1.12 1.49
CA LEU A 84 9.45 0.96 2.02
C LEU A 84 10.12 -0.33 1.51
N GLU A 85 9.35 -1.37 1.24
CA GLU A 85 9.82 -2.59 0.58
C GLU A 85 10.31 -2.29 -0.84
N GLU A 86 9.57 -1.47 -1.61
CA GLU A 86 9.98 -1.01 -2.94
C GLU A 86 11.29 -0.20 -2.90
N TYR A 87 11.41 0.71 -1.93
CA TYR A 87 12.64 1.48 -1.70
C TYR A 87 13.82 0.55 -1.35
N SER A 88 13.63 -0.41 -0.45
CA SER A 88 14.68 -1.33 -0.03
C SER A 88 15.18 -2.21 -1.18
N ALA A 89 14.27 -2.69 -2.02
CA ALA A 89 14.63 -3.48 -3.21
C ALA A 89 15.56 -2.70 -4.17
N LYS A 90 15.42 -1.37 -4.25
CA LYS A 90 16.24 -0.50 -5.11
C LYS A 90 17.53 -0.03 -4.44
N GLY A 91 17.47 0.36 -3.17
CA GLY A 91 18.61 0.86 -2.40
C GLY A 91 19.55 -0.25 -1.92
N LYS A 92 19.14 -1.52 -2.04
CA LYS A 92 19.93 -2.71 -1.66
C LYS A 92 20.39 -2.57 -0.21
N GLN A 93 21.67 -2.84 0.06
CA GLN A 93 22.26 -2.78 1.40
C GLN A 93 22.28 -1.38 2.03
N TYR A 94 22.15 -0.32 1.23
CA TYR A 94 22.19 1.06 1.72
C TYR A 94 20.83 1.57 2.18
N PHE A 95 19.73 0.86 1.91
CA PHE A 95 18.40 1.25 2.37
C PHE A 95 17.81 0.20 3.30
N ASN A 96 17.63 0.56 4.56
CA ASN A 96 17.08 -0.31 5.59
C ASN A 96 15.89 0.33 6.27
N TYR A 97 14.91 -0.45 6.68
CA TYR A 97 13.78 0.05 7.46
C TYR A 97 13.38 -0.92 8.58
N THR A 98 12.77 -0.40 9.64
CA THR A 98 12.32 -1.21 10.78
C THR A 98 11.02 -0.64 11.34
N PHE A 99 10.06 -1.51 11.58
CA PHE A 99 8.78 -1.17 12.21
C PHE A 99 8.82 -1.52 13.70
N TYR A 100 8.46 -0.54 14.52
CA TYR A 100 8.32 -0.65 15.97
C TYR A 100 6.84 -0.58 16.34
N ASN A 101 6.35 -1.65 16.96
CA ASN A 101 4.99 -1.69 17.48
C ASN A 101 4.92 -0.96 18.82
N VAL A 102 4.07 0.06 18.89
CA VAL A 102 3.85 0.90 20.08
C VAL A 102 2.44 0.71 20.69
N THR A 103 1.69 -0.30 20.23
CA THR A 103 0.34 -0.60 20.73
C THR A 103 0.39 -1.33 22.08
N GLN A 104 -0.61 -1.07 22.92
CA GLN A 104 -0.87 -1.87 24.11
C GLN A 104 -1.68 -3.09 23.69
N GLU A 105 -1.22 -4.28 24.05
CA GLU A 105 -1.90 -5.55 23.73
C GLU A 105 -2.59 -6.03 25.02
N ASP A 106 -3.85 -6.46 24.93
CA ASP A 106 -4.65 -6.95 26.08
C ASP A 106 -4.74 -6.00 27.29
N GLY A 107 -4.72 -4.69 27.03
CA GLY A 107 -4.79 -3.66 28.09
C GLY A 107 -3.49 -3.48 28.88
N ALA A 108 -2.41 -4.18 28.50
CA ALA A 108 -1.09 -4.05 29.09
C ALA A 108 -0.06 -3.60 28.05
N LEU A 109 0.93 -2.84 28.52
CA LEU A 109 2.13 -2.58 27.73
C LEU A 109 3.06 -3.79 27.84
N THR A 110 3.28 -4.47 26.72
CA THR A 110 4.38 -5.43 26.64
C THR A 110 5.70 -4.68 26.79
N GLN A 111 6.73 -5.34 27.31
CA GLN A 111 8.06 -4.73 27.47
C GLN A 111 8.57 -4.15 26.15
N LYS A 112 8.42 -4.88 25.04
CA LYS A 112 8.81 -4.43 23.69
C LYS A 112 8.05 -3.19 23.21
N ALA A 113 6.75 -3.11 23.51
CA ALA A 113 5.95 -1.95 23.16
C ALA A 113 6.30 -0.73 24.02
N GLY A 114 6.67 -0.94 25.29
CA GLY A 114 7.21 0.10 26.16
C GLY A 114 8.52 0.68 25.62
N GLU A 115 9.49 -0.18 25.32
CA GLU A 115 10.79 0.22 24.74
C GLU A 115 10.61 0.97 23.41
N SER A 116 9.68 0.51 22.57
CA SER A 116 9.35 1.17 21.30
C SER A 116 8.74 2.56 21.52
N ARG A 117 7.96 2.77 22.58
CA ARG A 117 7.39 4.09 22.95
C ARG A 117 8.44 5.03 23.50
N ASP A 118 9.33 4.53 24.34
CA ASP A 118 10.45 5.33 24.87
C ASP A 118 11.36 5.77 23.71
N MET A 119 11.68 4.86 22.79
CA MET A 119 12.41 5.20 21.58
C MET A 119 11.67 6.20 20.70
N ALA A 120 10.36 6.05 20.50
CA ALA A 120 9.55 7.02 19.76
C ALA A 120 9.65 8.41 20.41
N LYS A 121 9.57 8.48 21.74
CA LYS A 121 9.69 9.71 22.52
C LYS A 121 11.09 10.33 22.41
N ASP A 122 12.15 9.52 22.41
CA ASP A 122 13.53 9.99 22.24
C ASP A 122 13.76 10.61 20.87
N TYR A 123 13.12 10.06 19.83
CA TYR A 123 13.03 10.68 18.50
C TYR A 123 11.98 11.80 18.42
N GLY A 124 11.35 12.15 19.54
CA GLY A 124 10.36 13.21 19.66
C GLY A 124 8.98 12.89 19.09
N ILE A 125 8.73 11.68 18.60
CA ILE A 125 7.43 11.26 18.05
C ILE A 125 6.42 11.19 19.19
N LYS A 126 5.37 12.00 19.08
CA LYS A 126 4.30 12.09 20.07
C LYS A 126 3.05 11.36 19.56
N PRO A 127 2.25 10.78 20.47
CA PRO A 127 0.96 10.23 20.08
C PRO A 127 0.01 11.35 19.67
N ILE A 128 -0.77 11.09 18.63
CA ILE A 128 -1.95 11.88 18.28
C ILE A 128 -3.19 11.28 18.93
N GLN A 129 -4.17 12.12 19.25
CA GLN A 129 -5.44 11.68 19.82
C GLN A 129 -6.48 11.57 18.72
N ILE A 130 -6.93 10.35 18.43
CA ILE A 130 -7.95 10.08 17.41
C ILE A 130 -9.30 9.88 18.10
N ARG A 131 -10.33 10.57 17.60
CA ARG A 131 -11.71 10.38 18.04
C ARG A 131 -12.32 9.19 17.31
N ILE A 132 -12.84 8.22 18.06
CA ILE A 132 -13.55 7.05 17.52
C ILE A 132 -14.97 7.03 18.09
N MET A 133 -15.92 6.55 17.29
CA MET A 133 -17.30 6.35 17.70
C MET A 133 -17.55 4.85 17.79
N GLU A 134 -17.87 4.37 18.99
CA GLU A 134 -18.05 2.95 19.28
C GLU A 134 -19.28 2.78 20.18
N ASN A 135 -20.26 1.98 19.76
CA ASN A 135 -21.53 1.78 20.49
C ASN A 135 -22.23 3.09 20.90
N ASP A 136 -22.34 4.05 19.97
CA ASP A 136 -22.89 5.39 20.20
C ASP A 136 -22.15 6.24 21.25
N GLU A 137 -20.96 5.80 21.70
CA GLU A 137 -20.07 6.57 22.57
C GLU A 137 -18.88 7.15 21.80
N VAL A 138 -18.55 8.41 22.10
CA VAL A 138 -17.34 9.06 21.61
C VAL A 138 -16.18 8.69 22.53
N LYS A 139 -15.22 7.91 22.01
CA LYS A 139 -13.98 7.58 22.71
C LYS A 139 -12.79 8.29 22.07
N PHE A 140 -11.77 8.56 22.87
CA PHE A 140 -10.49 9.09 22.42
C PHE A 140 -9.43 8.00 22.53
N LYS A 141 -8.74 7.70 21.43
CA LYS A 141 -7.65 6.73 21.37
C LYS A 141 -6.35 7.45 21.04
N ASN A 142 -5.33 7.26 21.87
CA ASN A 142 -3.98 7.72 21.56
C ASN A 142 -3.33 6.75 20.57
N ALA A 143 -2.80 7.29 19.49
CA ALA A 143 -2.20 6.54 18.39
C ALA A 143 -0.87 7.18 18.00
N TYR A 144 0.13 6.36 17.71
CA TYR A 144 1.39 6.81 17.12
C TYR A 144 1.36 6.51 15.62
N MET A 145 1.74 7.51 14.82
CA MET A 145 1.95 7.41 13.39
C MET A 145 3.10 8.34 13.02
N GLY A 146 4.34 7.84 13.13
CA GLY A 146 5.51 8.66 12.82
C GLY A 146 6.66 7.82 12.34
N LEU A 147 7.58 8.46 11.60
CA LEU A 147 8.83 7.83 11.18
C LEU A 147 10.00 8.79 11.29
N VAL A 148 11.19 8.20 11.38
CA VAL A 148 12.47 8.91 11.44
C VAL A 148 13.34 8.38 10.32
N ILE A 149 13.99 9.30 9.61
CA ILE A 149 14.97 9.00 8.57
C ILE A 149 16.35 9.33 9.13
N LEU A 150 17.25 8.36 9.09
CA LEU A 150 18.62 8.45 9.57
C LEU A 150 19.55 8.28 8.37
N HIS A 151 20.36 9.29 8.05
CA HIS A 151 21.31 9.28 6.93
C HIS A 151 22.65 9.86 7.38
N GLY A 152 23.67 9.03 7.54
CA GLY A 152 24.94 9.46 8.13
C GLY A 152 24.71 10.10 9.51
N ASP A 153 25.13 11.36 9.67
CA ASP A 153 24.93 12.16 10.90
C ASP A 153 23.64 13.00 10.88
N LEU A 154 22.86 12.96 9.80
CA LEU A 154 21.63 13.73 9.64
C LEU A 154 20.40 12.91 10.08
N MET A 155 19.61 13.50 10.99
CA MET A 155 18.31 12.97 11.40
C MET A 155 17.20 13.89 10.90
N GLU A 156 16.28 13.34 10.12
CA GLU A 156 15.07 14.03 9.67
C GLU A 156 13.82 13.33 10.20
N LYS A 157 12.89 14.10 10.73
CA LYS A 157 11.67 13.61 11.38
C LYS A 157 10.45 13.98 10.56
N ILE A 158 9.57 13.01 10.36
CA ILE A 158 8.27 13.24 9.71
C ILE A 158 7.17 12.91 10.72
N GLU A 159 6.41 13.94 11.10
CA GLU A 159 5.21 13.85 11.93
C GLU A 159 3.96 13.84 11.06
N ALA A 160 2.92 13.11 11.48
CA ALA A 160 1.61 13.09 10.85
C ALA A 160 0.68 14.15 11.43
#